data_AF-A0A7V9KV43-F1
#
_entry.id   AF-A0A7V9KV43-F1
#
_cell.length_a   1.000
_cell.length_b   1.000
_cell.length_c   1.000
_cell.angle_alpha   90.00
_cell.angle_beta   90.00
_cell.angle_gamma   90.00
#
_symmetry.space_group_name_H-M   'P 1'
#
loop_
_entity.id
_entity.type
_entity.pdbx_description
1 polymer ?
#
loop_
_entity_poly.entity_id
_entity_poly.type
_entity_poly.pdbx_seq_one_letter_code
_entity_poly.pdbx_strand_id
1 'polypeptide(L)'
;MDIRDDPWAFGDRLAWEGAEPEGDAETLEVIARLRRHLAPVSSPEQVIHGDILPNVLLSDRLPPAVIDWPPYFRPVATANAVAVTDAVTFRGASLSLLDAWASADDWKQLLIRALLYRLGPTGFFAARNRLMGSLVTHARRVGPVVDAVLALGEGRPSGS
;
A
#
# COMPACT_ATOMS: atom_id res chain seq x y z
N MET A 1 7.25 7.89 23.01
CA MET A 1 6.69 7.27 21.79
C MET A 1 7.87 6.66 21.09
N ASP A 2 7.94 5.32 21.05
CA ASP A 2 9.10 4.60 20.53
C ASP A 2 9.28 4.97 19.05
N ILE A 3 10.39 5.63 18.72
CA ILE A 3 10.69 6.02 17.34
C ILE A 3 11.14 4.74 16.65
N ARG A 4 10.18 3.99 16.12
CA ARG A 4 10.47 2.87 15.23
C ARG A 4 11.19 3.42 14.00
N ASP A 5 12.48 3.14 13.91
CA ASP A 5 13.35 3.52 12.78
C ASP A 5 13.60 2.32 11.85
N ASP A 6 12.52 1.58 11.57
CA ASP A 6 12.54 0.45 10.63
C ASP A 6 11.93 0.85 9.27
N PRO A 7 12.21 0.08 8.20
CA PRO A 7 11.75 0.40 6.84
C PRO A 7 10.23 0.54 6.70
N TRP A 8 9.45 -0.22 7.47
CA TRP A 8 7.98 -0.17 7.43
C TRP A 8 7.44 1.04 8.18
N ALA A 9 8.07 1.42 9.30
CA ALA A 9 7.79 2.69 9.96
C ALA A 9 8.12 3.88 9.05
N PHE A 10 9.20 3.81 8.25
CA PHE A 10 9.46 4.81 7.21
C PHE A 10 8.35 4.85 6.15
N GLY A 11 7.89 3.70 5.66
CA GLY A 11 6.76 3.64 4.72
C GLY A 11 5.48 4.27 5.26
N ASP A 12 5.18 4.07 6.53
CA ASP A 12 4.01 4.68 7.17
C ASP A 12 4.14 6.21 7.24
N ARG A 13 5.31 6.74 7.63
CA ARG A 13 5.59 8.18 7.58
C ARG A 13 5.56 8.76 6.17
N LEU A 14 6.03 7.99 5.18
CA LEU A 14 5.99 8.38 3.77
C LEU A 14 4.55 8.56 3.28
N ALA A 15 3.63 7.70 3.72
CA ALA A 15 2.22 7.69 3.34
C ALA A 15 1.37 8.73 4.08
N TRP A 16 1.69 9.03 5.35
CA TRP A 16 0.81 9.81 6.22
C TRP A 16 1.40 11.12 6.74
N GLU A 17 2.73 11.20 6.89
CA GLU A 17 3.40 12.31 7.58
C GLU A 17 4.27 13.16 6.64
N GLY A 18 4.30 12.83 5.36
CA GLY A 18 5.04 13.60 4.35
C GLY A 18 6.56 13.43 4.42
N ALA A 19 7.08 12.37 5.06
CA ALA A 19 8.53 12.11 5.14
C ALA A 19 9.21 12.12 3.76
N GLU A 20 10.38 12.73 3.62
CA GLU A 20 11.05 12.81 2.32
C GLU A 20 11.33 11.41 1.74
N PRO A 21 11.08 11.19 0.44
CA PRO A 21 11.22 9.88 -0.16
C PRO A 21 12.69 9.53 -0.36
N GLU A 22 13.02 8.27 -0.14
CA GLU A 22 14.32 7.69 -0.44
C GLU A 22 14.13 6.62 -1.51
N GLY A 23 15.12 6.41 -2.40
CA GLY A 23 15.05 5.36 -3.41
C GLY A 23 15.91 5.63 -4.64
N ASP A 24 15.90 4.69 -5.58
CA ASP A 24 16.42 4.92 -6.93
C ASP A 24 15.47 5.83 -7.74
N ALA A 25 15.93 6.28 -8.91
CA ALA A 25 15.16 7.19 -9.75
C ALA A 25 13.77 6.65 -10.15
N GLU A 26 13.67 5.33 -10.38
CA GLU A 26 12.40 4.68 -10.74
C GLU A 26 11.41 4.72 -9.56
N THR A 27 11.86 4.38 -8.36
CA THR A 27 11.04 4.43 -7.14
C THR A 27 10.60 5.85 -6.80
N LEU A 28 11.51 6.81 -6.89
CA LEU A 28 11.23 8.23 -6.60
C LEU A 28 10.19 8.81 -7.56
N GLU A 29 10.27 8.48 -8.85
CA GLU A 29 9.28 8.93 -9.85
C GLU A 29 7.88 8.39 -9.53
N VAL A 30 7.75 7.11 -9.18
CA VAL A 30 6.46 6.52 -8.81
C VAL A 30 5.90 7.17 -7.54
N ILE A 31 6.73 7.40 -6.53
CA ILE A 31 6.32 8.10 -5.31
C ILE A 31 5.83 9.52 -5.63
N ALA A 32 6.57 10.27 -6.46
CA ALA A 32 6.19 11.63 -6.86
C ALA A 32 4.84 11.65 -7.59
N ARG A 33 4.57 10.67 -8.47
CA ARG A 33 3.27 10.52 -9.14
C ARG A 33 2.12 10.35 -8.15
N LEU A 34 2.26 9.46 -7.16
CA LEU A 34 1.24 9.21 -6.14
C LEU A 34 1.02 10.43 -5.23
N ARG A 35 2.11 11.10 -4.81
CA ARG A 35 2.04 12.28 -3.92
C ARG A 35 1.23 13.43 -4.48
N ARG A 36 1.28 13.65 -5.80
CA ARG A 36 0.47 14.69 -6.49
C ARG A 36 -1.04 14.48 -6.35
N HIS A 37 -1.48 13.28 -6.00
CA HIS A 37 -2.89 12.92 -5.89
C HIS A 37 -3.34 12.72 -4.43
N LEU A 38 -2.47 13.00 -3.45
CA LEU A 38 -2.85 12.95 -2.04
C LEU A 38 -3.86 14.04 -1.72
N ALA A 39 -4.95 13.63 -1.06
CA ALA A 39 -5.95 14.48 -0.45
C ALA A 39 -6.18 14.05 1.01
N PRO A 40 -6.76 14.90 1.87
CA PRO A 40 -7.11 14.52 3.24
C PRO A 40 -8.00 13.28 3.30
N VAL A 41 -7.91 12.55 4.42
CA VAL A 41 -8.76 11.38 4.74
C VAL A 41 -9.47 11.70 6.06
N SER A 42 -10.78 11.48 6.10
CA SER A 42 -11.64 11.80 7.26
C SER A 42 -12.16 10.57 7.99
N SER A 43 -11.97 9.39 7.39
CA SER A 43 -12.37 8.11 7.96
C SER A 43 -11.77 7.90 9.37
N PRO A 44 -12.53 7.36 10.34
CA PRO A 44 -12.09 7.24 11.73
C PRO A 44 -10.94 6.23 11.89
N GLU A 45 -9.98 6.59 12.73
CA GLU A 45 -8.79 5.77 12.99
C GLU A 45 -8.98 4.78 14.13
N GLN A 46 -8.33 3.62 14.01
CA GLN A 46 -8.18 2.65 15.09
C GLN A 46 -6.90 1.83 14.89
N VAL A 47 -6.63 0.90 15.82
CA VAL A 47 -5.51 -0.04 15.65
C VAL A 47 -5.82 -1.00 14.51
N ILE A 48 -4.91 -1.09 13.54
CA ILE A 48 -4.99 -1.98 12.38
C ILE A 48 -3.74 -2.87 12.28
N HIS A 49 -3.83 -3.88 11.42
CA HIS A 49 -2.69 -4.69 11.02
C HIS A 49 -2.05 -4.12 9.74
N GLY A 50 -0.79 -3.68 9.80
CA GLY A 50 -0.11 -3.01 8.68
C GLY A 50 0.34 -3.92 7.53
N ASP A 51 0.39 -5.24 7.74
CA ASP A 51 0.91 -6.21 6.77
C ASP A 51 0.00 -7.45 6.63
N ILE A 52 -1.31 -7.25 6.51
CA ILE A 52 -2.28 -8.33 6.78
C ILE A 52 -2.25 -9.49 5.77
N LEU A 53 -2.09 -9.22 4.47
CA LEU A 53 -2.21 -10.25 3.42
C LEU A 53 -1.24 -11.42 3.59
N PRO A 54 0.08 -11.22 3.83
CA PRO A 54 1.00 -12.33 4.07
C PRO A 54 0.82 -13.02 5.42
N ASN A 55 0.08 -12.42 6.36
CA ASN A 55 0.05 -12.81 7.77
C ASN A 55 -1.29 -13.43 8.20
N VAL A 56 -2.03 -13.99 7.24
CA VAL A 56 -3.22 -14.83 7.51
C VAL A 56 -2.88 -16.28 7.19
N LEU A 57 -2.96 -17.14 8.21
CA LEU A 57 -2.84 -18.58 8.07
C LEU A 57 -4.21 -19.19 7.81
N LEU A 58 -4.28 -20.01 6.76
CA LEU A 58 -5.48 -20.75 6.37
C LEU A 58 -5.24 -22.25 6.52
N SER A 59 -6.28 -22.96 6.94
CA SER A 59 -6.31 -24.41 7.09
C SER A 59 -7.72 -24.91 6.82
N ASP A 60 -7.85 -26.03 6.13
CA ASP A 60 -9.18 -26.60 5.79
C ASP A 60 -9.99 -27.02 7.02
N ARG A 61 -9.34 -27.18 8.18
CA ARG A 61 -9.93 -27.75 9.39
C ARG A 61 -9.93 -26.81 10.59
N LEU A 62 -9.34 -25.62 10.46
CA LEU A 62 -9.23 -24.66 11.56
C LEU A 62 -9.73 -23.29 11.09
N PRO A 63 -10.28 -22.46 11.99
CA PRO A 63 -10.52 -21.06 11.70
C PRO A 63 -9.22 -20.35 11.25
N PRO A 64 -9.31 -19.30 10.40
CA PRO A 64 -8.16 -18.49 10.04
C PRO A 64 -7.47 -17.90 11.27
N ALA A 65 -6.15 -17.80 11.22
CA ALA A 65 -5.35 -17.15 12.27
C ALA A 65 -4.56 -15.97 11.70
N VAL A 66 -4.57 -14.84 12.41
CA VAL A 66 -3.72 -13.69 12.11
C VAL A 66 -2.46 -13.80 12.95
N ILE A 67 -1.31 -13.69 12.30
CA ILE A 67 0.03 -13.75 12.93
C ILE A 67 0.77 -12.43 12.72
N ASP A 68 1.97 -12.30 13.32
CA ASP A 68 2.93 -11.21 13.05
C ASP A 68 2.27 -9.84 12.87
N TRP A 69 1.71 -9.30 13.96
CA TRP A 69 0.89 -8.11 13.96
C TRP A 69 1.71 -6.85 14.30
N PRO A 70 2.26 -6.10 13.33
CA PRO A 70 2.77 -4.76 13.56
C PRO A 70 1.57 -3.80 13.65
N PRO A 71 1.24 -3.26 14.84
CA PRO A 71 0.09 -2.37 14.97
C PRO A 71 0.42 -0.99 14.40
N TYR A 72 -0.57 -0.42 13.72
CA TYR A 72 -0.59 0.98 13.28
C TYR A 72 -1.92 1.61 13.66
N PHE A 73 -1.96 2.93 13.88
CA PHE A 73 -3.19 3.66 14.20
C PHE A 73 -3.61 4.49 12.99
N ARG A 74 -4.57 3.99 12.21
CA ARG A 74 -4.98 4.52 10.89
C ARG A 74 -6.45 4.21 10.63
N PRO A 75 -7.08 4.76 9.58
CA PRO A 75 -8.43 4.37 9.19
C PRO A 75 -8.54 2.86 8.94
N VAL A 76 -9.65 2.24 9.37
CA VAL A 76 -9.87 0.77 9.30
C VAL A 76 -9.57 0.20 7.92
N ALA A 77 -10.14 0.85 6.90
CA ALA A 77 -10.03 0.42 5.52
C ALA A 77 -8.59 0.50 4.97
N THR A 78 -7.64 1.09 5.68
CA THR A 78 -6.22 1.05 5.32
C THR A 78 -5.68 -0.38 5.29
N ALA A 79 -6.07 -1.25 6.24
CA ALA A 79 -5.64 -2.65 6.23
C ALA A 79 -6.17 -3.38 4.99
N ASN A 80 -7.42 -3.12 4.62
CA ASN A 80 -8.02 -3.66 3.40
C ASN A 80 -7.30 -3.12 2.15
N ALA A 81 -7.00 -1.82 2.10
CA ALA A 81 -6.28 -1.21 0.98
C ALA A 81 -4.89 -1.82 0.80
N VAL A 82 -4.16 -2.06 1.90
CA VAL A 82 -2.88 -2.79 1.87
C VAL A 82 -3.08 -4.21 1.32
N ALA A 83 -4.07 -4.94 1.83
CA ALA A 83 -4.33 -6.31 1.38
C ALA A 83 -4.67 -6.38 -0.12
N VAL A 84 -5.53 -5.48 -0.60
CA VAL A 84 -5.97 -5.44 -2.00
C VAL A 84 -4.81 -5.03 -2.91
N THR A 85 -4.06 -3.98 -2.56
CA THR A 85 -2.91 -3.54 -3.36
C THR A 85 -1.83 -4.61 -3.43
N ASP A 86 -1.55 -5.32 -2.35
CA ASP A 86 -0.61 -6.44 -2.37
C ASP A 86 -1.12 -7.62 -3.21
N ALA A 87 -2.41 -7.93 -3.13
CA ALA A 87 -3.00 -9.04 -3.87
C ALA A 87 -2.87 -8.82 -5.38
N VAL A 88 -3.18 -7.61 -5.85
CA VAL A 88 -3.08 -7.28 -7.29
C VAL A 88 -1.62 -7.10 -7.74
N THR A 89 -0.74 -6.60 -6.86
CA THR A 89 0.68 -6.37 -7.20
C THR A 89 1.50 -7.66 -7.19
N PHE A 90 1.24 -8.56 -6.24
CA PHE A 90 2.14 -9.68 -5.93
C PHE A 90 1.50 -11.06 -6.01
N ARG A 91 0.18 -11.16 -5.93
CA ARG A 91 -0.54 -12.45 -5.92
C ARG A 91 -1.31 -12.73 -7.20
N GLY A 92 -1.19 -11.87 -8.21
CA GLY A 92 -1.84 -12.06 -9.51
C GLY A 92 -3.37 -11.88 -9.46
N ALA A 93 -3.89 -11.21 -8.43
CA ALA A 93 -5.31 -10.88 -8.38
C ALA A 93 -5.68 -9.87 -9.47
N SER A 94 -6.93 -9.93 -9.94
CA SER A 94 -7.46 -8.98 -10.92
C SER A 94 -7.46 -7.54 -10.38
N LEU A 95 -7.10 -6.57 -11.21
CA LEU A 95 -7.20 -5.13 -10.88
C LEU A 95 -8.62 -4.70 -10.52
N SER A 96 -9.66 -5.44 -10.97
CA SER A 96 -11.04 -5.19 -10.57
C SER A 96 -11.27 -5.31 -9.06
N LEU A 97 -10.37 -5.99 -8.33
CA LEU A 97 -10.40 -6.07 -6.88
C LEU A 97 -10.26 -4.71 -6.21
N LEU A 98 -9.55 -3.76 -6.86
CA LEU A 98 -9.40 -2.39 -6.38
C LEU A 98 -10.75 -1.68 -6.21
N ASP A 99 -11.74 -2.00 -7.03
CA ASP A 99 -13.09 -1.42 -6.95
C ASP A 99 -14.04 -2.32 -6.14
N ALA A 100 -14.00 -3.63 -6.38
CA ALA A 100 -14.91 -4.59 -5.75
C ALA A 100 -14.78 -4.68 -4.22
N TRP A 101 -13.64 -4.27 -3.65
CA TRP A 101 -13.37 -4.28 -2.21
C TRP A 101 -13.40 -2.88 -1.59
N ALA A 102 -13.95 -1.88 -2.29
CA ALA A 102 -14.14 -0.56 -1.72
C ALA A 102 -14.95 -0.64 -0.41
N SER A 103 -14.35 -0.16 0.69
CA SER A 103 -14.92 -0.30 2.03
C SER A 103 -14.93 1.01 2.84
N ALA A 104 -14.72 2.16 2.18
CA ALA A 104 -14.77 3.50 2.78
C ALA A 104 -15.00 4.58 1.70
N ASP A 105 -15.49 5.75 2.10
CA ASP A 105 -15.67 6.88 1.18
C ASP A 105 -14.32 7.38 0.63
N ASP A 106 -13.29 7.41 1.48
CA ASP A 106 -11.93 7.83 1.12
C ASP A 106 -11.11 6.72 0.44
N TRP A 107 -11.74 5.69 -0.12
CA TRP A 107 -11.07 4.45 -0.56
C TRP A 107 -9.90 4.68 -1.52
N LYS A 108 -10.06 5.54 -2.54
CA LYS A 108 -8.97 5.89 -3.47
C LYS A 108 -7.76 6.46 -2.72
N GLN A 109 -7.98 7.29 -1.71
CA GLN A 109 -6.92 7.88 -0.90
C GLN A 109 -6.23 6.84 0.00
N LEU A 110 -6.96 5.82 0.45
CA LEU A 110 -6.40 4.70 1.20
C LEU A 110 -5.55 3.78 0.31
N LEU A 111 -5.97 3.54 -0.94
CA LEU A 111 -5.19 2.80 -1.93
C LEU A 111 -3.88 3.53 -2.29
N ILE A 112 -3.93 4.85 -2.52
CA ILE A 112 -2.74 5.68 -2.79
C ILE A 112 -1.75 5.56 -1.62
N ARG A 113 -2.26 5.66 -0.38
CA ARG A 113 -1.42 5.55 0.83
C ARG A 113 -0.87 4.15 1.06
N ALA A 114 -1.62 3.11 0.75
CA ALA A 114 -1.13 1.73 0.79
C ALA A 114 0.03 1.51 -0.19
N LEU A 115 -0.06 2.06 -1.40
CA LEU A 115 1.03 2.02 -2.38
C LEU A 115 2.27 2.80 -1.90
N LEU A 116 2.08 4.02 -1.35
CA LEU A 116 3.18 4.80 -0.75
C LEU A 116 3.83 4.04 0.42
N TYR A 117 3.03 3.46 1.30
CA TYR A 117 3.52 2.64 2.42
C TYR A 117 4.43 1.50 1.93
N ARG A 118 4.04 0.81 0.86
CA ARG A 118 4.80 -0.29 0.25
C ARG A 118 6.05 0.18 -0.50
N LEU A 119 6.04 1.38 -1.07
CA LEU A 119 7.20 1.97 -1.72
C LEU A 119 8.28 2.46 -0.73
N GLY A 120 7.91 2.77 0.52
CA GLY A 120 8.85 3.17 1.56
C GLY A 120 10.00 2.17 1.77
N PRO A 121 9.72 0.92 2.18
CA PRO A 121 10.74 -0.11 2.31
C PRO A 121 11.52 -0.34 1.02
N THR A 122 10.85 -0.33 -0.14
CA THR A 122 11.48 -0.51 -1.46
C THR A 122 12.59 0.52 -1.68
N GLY A 123 12.24 1.79 -1.48
CA GLY A 123 13.17 2.90 -1.59
C GLY A 123 14.28 2.86 -0.55
N PHE A 124 13.93 2.57 0.70
CA PHE A 124 14.88 2.43 1.81
C PHE A 124 15.98 1.40 1.51
N PHE A 125 15.60 0.23 0.98
CA PHE A 125 16.54 -0.84 0.63
C PHE A 125 17.33 -0.53 -0.65
N ALA A 126 16.66 0.01 -1.68
CA ALA A 126 17.29 0.41 -2.94
C ALA A 126 18.39 1.47 -2.71
N ALA A 127 18.11 2.52 -1.93
CA ALA A 127 19.05 3.59 -1.62
C ALA A 127 20.30 3.10 -0.87
N ARG A 128 20.19 1.97 -0.15
CA ARG A 128 21.27 1.39 0.66
C ARG A 128 21.99 0.24 -0.05
N ASN A 129 21.70 -0.01 -1.33
CA ASN A 129 22.19 -1.16 -2.10
C ASN A 129 21.99 -2.50 -1.35
N ARG A 130 20.91 -2.61 -0.58
CA ARG A 130 20.58 -3.82 0.17
C ARG A 130 19.66 -4.69 -0.69
N LEU A 131 20.13 -5.88 -1.03
CA LEU A 131 19.34 -6.85 -1.78
C LEU A 131 18.39 -7.58 -0.85
N MET A 132 17.10 -7.29 -0.94
CA MET A 132 16.06 -8.07 -0.26
C MET A 132 15.02 -8.59 -1.27
N GLY A 133 15.34 -9.74 -1.88
CA GLY A 133 14.40 -10.56 -2.66
C GLY A 133 13.55 -9.79 -3.69
N SER A 134 12.23 -9.94 -3.62
CA SER A 134 11.26 -9.38 -4.58
C SER A 134 11.18 -7.84 -4.61
N LEU A 135 11.77 -7.15 -3.64
CA LEU A 135 11.76 -5.68 -3.57
C LEU A 135 12.50 -5.02 -4.74
N VAL A 136 13.46 -5.72 -5.36
CA VAL A 136 14.20 -5.26 -6.55
C VAL A 136 13.29 -5.03 -7.77
N THR A 137 12.12 -5.66 -7.81
CA THR A 137 11.16 -5.49 -8.92
C THR A 137 9.88 -4.76 -8.52
N HIS A 138 9.82 -4.26 -7.29
CA HIS A 138 8.58 -3.73 -6.73
C HIS A 138 8.11 -2.49 -7.50
N ALA A 139 8.98 -1.51 -7.75
CA ALA A 139 8.65 -0.31 -8.53
C ALA A 139 8.03 -0.64 -9.91
N ARG A 140 8.56 -1.66 -10.60
CA ARG A 140 8.01 -2.14 -11.88
C ARG A 140 6.64 -2.79 -11.74
N ARG A 141 6.45 -3.62 -10.71
CA ARG A 141 5.19 -4.35 -10.48
C ARG A 141 4.05 -3.42 -10.09
N VAL A 142 4.33 -2.32 -9.38
CA VAL A 142 3.28 -1.38 -8.97
C VAL A 142 2.82 -0.46 -10.09
N GLY A 143 3.57 -0.29 -11.18
CA GLY A 143 3.22 0.63 -12.27
C GLY A 143 1.77 0.49 -12.76
N PRO A 144 1.35 -0.70 -13.23
CA PRO A 144 -0.05 -0.93 -13.65
C PRO A 144 -1.08 -0.72 -12.54
N VAL A 145 -0.72 -0.98 -11.28
CA VAL A 145 -1.59 -0.81 -10.12
C VAL A 145 -1.76 0.68 -9.80
N VAL A 146 -0.69 1.47 -9.87
CA VAL A 146 -0.72 2.93 -9.74
C VAL A 146 -1.63 3.52 -10.80
N ASP A 147 -1.48 3.12 -12.06
CA ASP A 147 -2.32 3.62 -13.15
C ASP A 147 -3.80 3.31 -12.90
N ALA A 148 -4.11 2.07 -12.48
CA ALA A 148 -5.48 1.66 -12.15
C ALA A 148 -6.06 2.44 -10.96
N VAL A 149 -5.30 2.62 -9.88
CA VAL A 149 -5.73 3.38 -8.70
C VAL A 149 -5.98 4.85 -9.04
N LEU A 150 -5.11 5.47 -9.83
CA LEU A 150 -5.26 6.86 -10.22
C LEU A 150 -6.47 7.07 -11.14
N ALA A 151 -6.81 6.09 -11.97
CA ALA A 151 -8.00 6.12 -12.82
C ALA A 151 -9.34 5.84 -12.07
N LEU A 152 -9.30 5.38 -10.81
CA LEU A 152 -10.54 5.13 -10.05
C LEU A 152 -11.37 6.41 -9.90
N GLY A 153 -12.68 6.32 -10.16
CA GLY A 153 -13.61 7.43 -10.04
C GLY A 153 -13.53 8.46 -11.17
N GLU A 154 -12.57 8.35 -12.09
CA GLU A 154 -12.61 9.04 -13.38
C GLU A 154 -13.56 8.24 -14.26
N GLY A 155 -14.71 8.81 -14.59
CA GLY A 155 -15.77 8.10 -15.33
C GLY A 155 -15.19 7.36 -16.53
N ARG A 156 -15.38 6.02 -16.56
CA ARG A 156 -15.00 5.20 -17.71
C ARG A 156 -15.61 5.86 -18.96
N PRO A 157 -14.85 6.14 -20.04
CA PRO A 157 -15.47 6.60 -21.26
C PRO A 157 -16.52 5.57 -21.65
N SER A 158 -17.77 6.01 -21.70
CA SER A 158 -18.89 5.23 -22.22
C SER A 158 -18.56 4.89 -23.66
N GLY A 159 -18.03 3.69 -23.89
CA GLY A 159 -17.89 3.13 -25.22
C GLY A 159 -19.29 2.98 -25.80
N SER A 160 -19.55 3.68 -26.90
CA SER A 160 -20.62 3.36 -27.84
C SER A 160 -20.12 2.36 -28.87
#